data_AF-A0A944VUD8-F1
#
_entry.id   AF-A0A944VUD8-F1
#
_cell.length_a   1.000
_cell.length_b   1.000
_cell.length_c   1.000
_cell.angle_alpha   90.00
_cell.angle_beta   90.00
_cell.angle_gamma   90.00
#
_symmetry.space_group_name_H-M   'P 1'
#
loop_
_entity.id
_entity.type
_entity.pdbx_description
1 polymer ?
#
loop_
_entity_poly.entity_id
_entity_poly.type
_entity_poly.pdbx_seq_one_letter_code
_entity_poly.pdbx_strand_id
1 'polypeptide(L)'
;PYVQRLFLSKKSSHTVKATLFSGIFSIPFFAVTGFIGIVALTIKPDLDPNSAMPFVISTVLPIGLKGLVIAGVISIVMSSADSFLNSASIAITHDVVEPLRKKRMSVSRELLFVRVINLFTGVVAIIFAVKIKSILDILLYSYNFWSPIILVPLTLAILGLKTDVRHFVAGALSGVLGVAIWNFVLKNPGGLDGLIIGLFCNFIVMMGYYLLGRSKEAIQRSH
;
A
#
# COMPACT_ATOMS: atom_id res chain seq x y z
N PRO A 1 5.86 -3.81 5.95
CA PRO A 1 5.80 -4.44 7.30
C PRO A 1 5.42 -5.92 7.31
N TYR A 2 4.31 -6.33 6.68
CA TYR A 2 3.80 -7.71 6.81
C TYR A 2 4.78 -8.76 6.26
N VAL A 3 5.22 -8.59 5.01
CA VAL A 3 6.15 -9.52 4.34
C VAL A 3 7.45 -9.70 5.12
N GLN A 4 8.02 -8.60 5.65
CA GLN A 4 9.22 -8.65 6.48
C GLN A 4 9.03 -9.55 7.70
N ARG A 5 7.89 -9.46 8.40
CA ARG A 5 7.58 -10.31 9.56
C ARG A 5 7.37 -11.77 9.18
N LEU A 6 6.78 -12.04 8.01
CA LEU A 6 6.61 -13.41 7.51
C LEU A 6 7.96 -14.08 7.24
N PHE A 7 8.95 -13.34 6.74
CA PHE A 7 10.30 -13.85 6.46
C PHE A 7 11.20 -14.03 7.70
N LEU A 8 10.81 -13.48 8.86
CA LEU A 8 11.52 -13.73 10.12
C LEU A 8 11.18 -15.10 10.74
N SER A 9 10.14 -15.77 10.24
CA SER A 9 9.71 -17.08 10.75
C SER A 9 10.63 -18.20 10.26
N LYS A 10 11.04 -19.07 11.18
CA LYS A 10 11.96 -20.20 10.89
C LYS A 10 11.32 -21.33 10.07
N LYS A 11 9.99 -21.48 10.06
CA LYS A 11 9.29 -22.51 9.29
C LYS A 11 8.05 -21.95 8.58
N SER A 12 7.86 -22.36 7.34
CA SER A 12 6.70 -21.99 6.51
C SER A 12 5.36 -22.37 7.16
N SER A 13 5.28 -23.53 7.82
CA SER A 13 4.06 -23.99 8.49
C SER A 13 3.61 -23.06 9.62
N HIS A 14 4.55 -22.47 10.37
CA HIS A 14 4.23 -21.48 11.41
C HIS A 14 3.73 -20.18 10.79
N THR A 15 4.35 -19.73 9.69
CA THR A 15 3.95 -18.53 8.96
C THR A 15 2.50 -18.64 8.45
N VAL A 16 2.15 -19.78 7.85
CA VAL A 16 0.78 -20.03 7.34
C VAL A 16 -0.23 -20.01 8.47
N LYS A 17 0.02 -20.78 9.56
CA LYS A 17 -0.90 -20.83 10.71
C LYS A 17 -1.06 -19.45 11.37
N ALA A 18 0.03 -18.72 11.57
CA ALA A 18 0.00 -17.38 12.16
C ALA A 18 -0.78 -16.39 11.28
N THR A 19 -0.58 -16.44 9.96
CA THR A 19 -1.29 -15.57 9.00
C THR A 19 -2.79 -15.88 8.99
N LEU A 20 -3.16 -17.17 8.93
CA LEU A 20 -4.56 -17.59 8.99
C LEU A 20 -5.23 -17.17 10.29
N PHE A 21 -4.57 -17.41 11.44
CA PHE A 21 -5.10 -17.03 12.74
C PHE A 21 -5.26 -15.51 12.86
N SER A 22 -4.27 -14.72 12.38
CA SER A 22 -4.37 -13.26 12.33
C SER A 22 -5.53 -12.79 11.44
N GLY A 23 -5.76 -13.45 10.31
CA GLY A 23 -6.88 -13.14 9.42
C GLY A 23 -8.23 -13.41 10.08
N ILE A 24 -8.41 -14.60 10.66
CA ILE A 24 -9.65 -14.96 11.39
C ILE A 24 -9.88 -14.00 12.56
N PHE A 25 -8.83 -13.68 13.31
CA PHE A 25 -8.91 -12.75 14.45
C PHE A 25 -9.26 -11.32 14.04
N SER A 26 -8.98 -10.91 12.80
CA SER A 26 -9.33 -9.57 12.31
C SER A 26 -10.83 -9.37 12.01
N ILE A 27 -11.57 -10.46 11.73
CA ILE A 27 -13.00 -10.43 11.41
C ILE A 27 -13.82 -9.70 12.49
N PRO A 28 -13.74 -10.06 13.78
CA PRO A 28 -14.50 -9.36 14.82
C PRO A 28 -14.12 -7.88 14.93
N PHE A 29 -12.87 -7.50 14.69
CA PHE A 29 -12.44 -6.09 14.72
C PHE A 29 -13.08 -5.27 13.60
N PHE A 30 -13.13 -5.81 12.38
CA PHE A 30 -13.82 -5.16 11.27
C PHE A 30 -15.31 -5.08 11.50
N ALA A 31 -15.92 -6.14 12.05
CA ALA A 31 -17.34 -6.15 12.39
C ALA A 31 -17.67 -5.05 13.42
N VAL A 32 -16.93 -4.98 14.53
CA VAL A 32 -17.11 -3.95 15.56
C VAL A 32 -16.94 -2.55 14.98
N THR A 33 -15.93 -2.33 14.15
CA THR A 33 -15.71 -1.03 13.49
C THR A 33 -16.86 -0.66 12.56
N GLY A 34 -17.40 -1.62 11.79
CA GLY A 34 -18.57 -1.41 10.94
C GLY A 34 -19.83 -1.07 11.75
N PHE A 35 -20.06 -1.77 12.86
CA PHE A 35 -21.18 -1.47 13.76
C PHE A 35 -21.10 -0.07 14.37
N ILE A 36 -19.90 0.41 14.71
CA ILE A 36 -19.71 1.80 15.16
C ILE A 36 -20.22 2.79 14.10
N GLY A 37 -19.92 2.55 12.82
CA GLY A 37 -20.44 3.36 11.71
C GLY A 37 -21.96 3.33 11.60
N ILE A 38 -22.57 2.15 11.72
CA ILE A 38 -24.03 2.00 11.69
C ILE A 38 -24.69 2.73 12.87
N VAL A 39 -24.14 2.60 14.08
CA VAL A 39 -24.61 3.33 15.27
C VAL A 39 -24.47 4.84 15.10
N ALA A 40 -23.39 5.31 14.46
CA ALA A 40 -23.23 6.72 14.16
C ALA A 40 -24.37 7.23 13.26
N LEU A 41 -24.71 6.47 12.22
CA LEU A 41 -25.79 6.81 11.28
C LEU A 41 -27.18 6.81 11.93
N THR A 42 -27.45 5.91 12.87
CA THR A 42 -28.74 5.91 13.57
C THR A 42 -28.90 7.10 14.52
N ILE A 43 -27.81 7.57 15.13
CA ILE A 43 -27.83 8.73 16.04
C ILE A 43 -27.84 10.06 15.25
N LYS A 44 -27.02 10.17 14.20
CA LYS A 44 -26.89 11.38 13.39
C LYS A 44 -26.68 11.01 11.91
N PRO A 45 -27.76 10.94 11.11
CA PRO A 45 -27.68 10.55 9.69
C PRO A 45 -26.79 11.47 8.84
N ASP A 46 -26.80 12.78 9.13
CA ASP A 46 -26.04 13.79 8.39
C ASP A 46 -24.61 13.99 8.92
N LEU A 47 -24.08 13.02 9.67
CA LEU A 47 -22.72 13.09 10.22
C LEU A 47 -21.70 12.88 9.10
N ASP A 48 -20.64 13.69 9.12
CA ASP A 48 -19.45 13.46 8.29
C ASP A 48 -18.88 12.04 8.57
N PRO A 49 -18.80 11.15 7.56
CA PRO A 49 -18.33 9.78 7.75
C PRO A 49 -16.93 9.69 8.38
N ASN A 50 -16.07 10.68 8.14
CA ASN A 50 -14.71 10.70 8.71
C ASN A 50 -14.73 10.90 10.24
N SER A 51 -15.83 11.44 10.78
CA SER A 51 -16.00 11.75 12.20
C SER A 51 -16.87 10.72 12.94
N ALA A 52 -17.30 9.63 12.28
CA ALA A 52 -18.21 8.64 12.85
C ALA A 52 -17.71 8.00 14.14
N MET A 53 -16.49 7.45 14.13
CA MET A 53 -15.90 6.81 15.31
C MET A 53 -15.70 7.77 16.50
N PRO A 54 -15.06 8.94 16.36
CA PRO A 54 -14.90 9.87 17.49
C PRO A 54 -16.25 10.39 18.00
N PHE A 55 -17.23 10.60 17.12
CA PHE A 55 -18.58 10.99 17.52
C PHE A 55 -19.23 9.94 18.43
N VAL A 56 -19.26 8.67 18.02
CA VAL A 56 -19.88 7.59 18.80
C VAL A 56 -19.18 7.41 20.16
N ILE A 57 -17.84 7.41 20.17
CA ILE A 57 -17.04 7.37 21.40
C ILE A 57 -17.43 8.53 22.33
N SER A 58 -17.62 9.72 21.77
CA SER A 58 -17.88 10.91 22.55
C SER A 58 -19.28 10.99 23.15
N THR A 59 -20.27 10.38 22.47
CA THR A 59 -21.70 10.45 22.79
C THR A 59 -22.13 9.28 23.67
N VAL A 60 -21.60 8.08 23.44
CA VAL A 60 -22.09 6.85 24.08
C VAL A 60 -21.30 6.48 25.33
N LEU A 61 -20.00 6.81 25.40
CA LEU A 61 -19.14 6.34 26.49
C LEU A 61 -19.11 7.30 27.70
N PRO A 62 -19.07 6.76 28.93
CA PRO A 62 -18.86 7.56 30.14
C PRO A 62 -17.43 8.11 30.20
N ILE A 63 -17.23 9.15 30.99
CA ILE A 63 -16.02 9.99 30.96
C ILE A 63 -14.70 9.22 31.16
N GLY A 64 -14.67 8.20 32.03
CA GLY A 64 -13.48 7.37 32.25
C GLY A 64 -13.15 6.44 31.08
N LEU A 65 -14.16 5.73 30.54
CA LEU A 65 -13.97 4.81 29.41
C LEU A 65 -13.68 5.55 28.11
N LYS A 66 -14.26 6.75 27.94
CA LYS A 66 -14.01 7.61 26.78
C LYS A 66 -12.52 7.90 26.61
N GLY A 67 -11.84 8.32 27.68
CA GLY A 67 -10.39 8.58 27.65
C GLY A 67 -9.57 7.34 27.29
N LEU A 68 -9.92 6.19 27.89
CA LEU A 68 -9.25 4.91 27.64
C LEU A 68 -9.36 4.48 26.17
N VAL A 69 -10.56 4.56 25.59
CA VAL A 69 -10.80 4.17 24.20
C VAL A 69 -10.09 5.10 23.22
N ILE A 70 -10.15 6.42 23.45
CA ILE A 70 -9.43 7.40 22.60
C ILE A 70 -7.92 7.13 22.63
N ALA A 71 -7.35 6.90 23.82
CA ALA A 71 -5.94 6.55 23.95
C ALA A 71 -5.60 5.25 23.21
N GLY A 72 -6.48 4.25 23.27
CA GLY A 72 -6.34 2.99 22.53
C GLY A 72 -6.34 3.19 21.02
N VAL A 73 -7.28 3.99 20.48
CA VAL A 73 -7.35 4.29 19.04
C VAL A 73 -6.09 5.02 18.57
N ILE A 74 -5.65 6.05 19.30
CA ILE A 74 -4.41 6.77 18.99
C ILE A 74 -3.21 5.82 19.00
N SER A 75 -3.11 4.95 20.01
CA SER A 75 -2.04 3.96 20.12
C SER A 75 -2.00 2.99 18.93
N ILE A 76 -3.16 2.47 18.50
CA ILE A 76 -3.27 1.57 17.35
C ILE A 76 -2.85 2.27 16.05
N VAL A 77 -3.29 3.52 15.85
CA VAL A 77 -2.93 4.33 14.68
C VAL A 77 -1.43 4.63 14.66
N MET A 78 -0.86 5.04 15.80
CA MET A 78 0.56 5.34 15.92
C MET A 78 1.43 4.11 15.62
N SER A 79 1.10 2.96 16.22
CA SER A 79 1.81 1.69 15.99
C SER A 79 1.80 1.26 14.51
N SER A 80 0.67 1.49 13.84
CA SER A 80 0.54 1.20 12.41
C SER A 80 1.38 2.18 11.57
N ALA A 81 1.28 3.48 11.84
CA ALA A 81 2.05 4.52 11.16
C ALA A 81 3.57 4.27 11.29
N ASP A 82 4.04 4.00 12.51
CA ASP A 82 5.45 3.67 12.80
C ASP A 82 5.91 2.44 12.00
N SER A 83 5.09 1.39 11.96
CA SER A 83 5.39 0.17 11.20
C SER A 83 5.51 0.43 9.70
N PHE A 84 4.63 1.26 9.12
CA PHE A 84 4.66 1.59 7.69
C PHE A 84 5.83 2.51 7.34
N LEU A 85 6.05 3.58 8.10
CA LEU A 85 7.16 4.51 7.88
C LEU A 85 8.51 3.81 8.00
N ASN A 86 8.69 2.99 9.03
CA ASN A 86 9.93 2.23 9.21
C ASN A 86 10.13 1.22 8.07
N SER A 87 9.07 0.51 7.66
CA SER A 87 9.16 -0.45 6.54
C SER A 87 9.51 0.22 5.23
N ALA A 88 8.91 1.37 4.93
CA ALA A 88 9.23 2.16 3.73
C ALA A 88 10.69 2.63 3.77
N SER A 89 11.17 3.06 4.94
CA SER A 89 12.54 3.53 5.13
C SER A 89 13.57 2.42 4.92
N ILE A 90 13.30 1.23 5.45
CA ILE A 90 14.13 0.03 5.24
C ILE A 90 14.15 -0.34 3.75
N ALA A 91 12.97 -0.40 3.11
CA ALA A 91 12.86 -0.74 1.69
C ALA A 91 13.64 0.27 0.82
N ILE A 92 13.46 1.57 1.01
CA ILE A 92 14.21 2.57 0.25
C ILE A 92 15.72 2.46 0.52
N THR A 93 16.12 2.20 1.76
CA THR A 93 17.53 2.08 2.11
C THR A 93 18.19 0.88 1.42
N HIS A 94 17.58 -0.31 1.47
CA HIS A 94 18.16 -1.52 0.90
C HIS A 94 17.89 -1.72 -0.60
N ASP A 95 16.76 -1.25 -1.11
CA ASP A 95 16.35 -1.49 -2.50
C ASP A 95 16.80 -0.36 -3.43
N VAL A 96 17.03 0.84 -2.90
CA VAL A 96 17.41 2.01 -3.71
C VAL A 96 18.78 2.54 -3.30
N VAL A 97 18.99 2.89 -2.03
CA VAL A 97 20.25 3.56 -1.61
C VAL A 97 21.43 2.61 -1.68
N GLU A 98 21.31 1.40 -1.14
CA GLU A 98 22.41 0.43 -1.09
C GLU A 98 22.86 -0.04 -2.49
N PRO A 99 21.97 -0.40 -3.44
CA PRO A 99 22.37 -0.87 -4.77
C PRO A 99 22.97 0.24 -5.64
N LEU A 100 22.57 1.50 -5.42
CA LEU A 100 23.17 2.66 -6.10
C LEU A 100 24.57 3.01 -5.56
N ARG A 101 24.93 2.48 -4.39
CA ARG A 101 26.25 2.68 -3.80
C ARG A 101 27.22 1.60 -4.27
N LYS A 102 28.41 2.05 -4.68
CA LYS A 102 29.53 1.16 -5.05
C LYS A 102 30.13 0.36 -3.87
N LYS A 103 29.81 0.72 -2.63
CA LYS A 103 30.34 0.08 -1.41
C LYS A 103 29.21 -0.14 -0.39
N ARG A 104 29.20 -1.31 0.24
CA ARG A 104 28.30 -1.64 1.36
C ARG A 104 28.41 -0.60 2.48
N MET A 105 27.28 -0.31 3.11
CA MET A 105 27.23 0.62 4.22
C MET A 105 27.69 -0.06 5.51
N SER A 106 28.28 0.72 6.42
CA SER A 106 28.40 0.29 7.81
C SER A 106 27.04 0.36 8.48
N VAL A 107 26.80 -0.49 9.48
CA VAL A 107 25.54 -0.54 10.25
C VAL A 107 25.14 0.84 10.78
N SER A 108 26.10 1.61 11.30
CA SER A 108 25.83 2.97 11.81
C SER A 108 25.34 3.94 10.73
N ARG A 109 25.85 3.83 9.50
CA ARG A 109 25.40 4.66 8.37
C ARG A 109 24.04 4.22 7.88
N GLU A 110 23.81 2.92 7.77
CA GLU A 110 22.52 2.36 7.39
C GLU A 110 21.40 2.84 8.32
N LEU A 111 21.62 2.77 9.64
CA LEU A 111 20.69 3.30 10.64
C LEU A 111 20.44 4.80 10.48
N LEU A 112 21.47 5.58 10.13
CA LEU A 112 21.30 7.00 9.84
C LEU A 112 20.41 7.23 8.61
N PHE A 113 20.62 6.48 7.53
CA PHE A 113 19.80 6.55 6.32
C PHE A 113 18.34 6.19 6.61
N VAL A 114 18.10 5.08 7.32
CA VAL A 114 16.75 4.68 7.73
C VAL A 114 16.07 5.80 8.52
N ARG A 115 16.75 6.42 9.49
CA ARG A 115 16.18 7.53 10.29
C ARG A 115 15.86 8.77 9.44
N VAL A 116 16.77 9.16 8.53
CA VAL A 116 16.58 10.33 7.65
C VAL A 116 15.44 10.10 6.67
N ILE A 117 15.37 8.91 6.05
CA ILE A 117 14.28 8.54 5.15
C ILE A 117 12.96 8.45 5.92
N ASN A 118 12.97 7.95 7.16
CA ASN A 118 11.79 7.90 8.01
C ASN A 118 11.23 9.29 8.32
N LEU A 119 12.12 10.23 8.66
CA LEU A 119 11.74 11.63 8.87
C LEU A 119 11.18 12.25 7.58
N PHE A 120 11.87 12.06 6.46
CA PHE A 120 11.44 12.59 5.16
C PHE A 120 10.07 12.04 4.73
N THR A 121 9.89 10.72 4.77
CA THR A 121 8.62 10.07 4.42
C THR A 121 7.49 10.46 5.36
N GLY A 122 7.78 10.64 6.66
CA GLY A 122 6.81 11.16 7.64
C GLY A 122 6.34 12.58 7.33
N VAL A 123 7.27 13.49 6.97
CA VAL A 123 6.91 14.85 6.55
C VAL A 123 6.03 14.84 5.29
N VAL A 124 6.40 14.03 4.29
CA VAL A 124 5.59 13.87 3.08
C VAL A 124 4.19 13.33 3.40
N ALA A 125 4.09 12.34 4.28
CA ALA A 125 2.81 11.77 4.71
C ALA A 125 1.91 12.83 5.39
N ILE A 126 2.47 13.69 6.24
CA ILE A 126 1.73 14.81 6.86
C ILE A 126 1.20 15.79 5.82
N ILE A 127 2.01 16.13 4.80
CA ILE A 127 1.59 17.03 3.71
C ILE A 127 0.37 16.45 2.97
N PHE A 128 0.37 15.15 2.66
CA PHE A 128 -0.79 14.50 2.03
C PHE A 128 -2.00 14.45 2.96
N ALA A 129 -1.79 14.11 4.24
CA ALA A 129 -2.86 14.01 5.24
C ALA A 129 -3.59 15.34 5.47
N VAL A 130 -2.89 16.48 5.41
CA VAL A 130 -3.50 17.81 5.58
C VAL A 130 -4.24 18.28 4.30
N LYS A 131 -3.82 17.82 3.12
CA LYS A 131 -4.41 18.27 1.84
C LYS A 131 -5.68 17.50 1.47
N ILE A 132 -5.79 16.23 1.85
CA ILE A 132 -6.90 15.36 1.45
C ILE A 132 -7.85 15.21 2.64
N LYS A 133 -9.08 15.74 2.50
CA LYS A 133 -10.04 15.82 3.61
C LYS A 133 -10.75 14.49 3.92
N SER A 134 -10.87 13.62 2.93
CA SER A 134 -11.58 12.34 3.03
C SER A 134 -10.59 11.19 3.19
N ILE A 135 -10.79 10.35 4.21
CA ILE A 135 -9.96 9.16 4.45
C ILE A 135 -10.09 8.17 3.28
N LEU A 136 -11.30 8.07 2.72
CA LEU A 136 -11.57 7.22 1.55
C LEU A 136 -10.79 7.72 0.32
N ASP A 137 -10.70 9.03 0.12
CA ASP A 137 -9.96 9.59 -1.01
C ASP A 137 -8.46 9.30 -0.87
N ILE A 138 -7.89 9.43 0.34
CA ILE A 138 -6.48 9.06 0.61
C ILE A 138 -6.24 7.60 0.22
N LEU A 139 -7.17 6.71 0.60
CA LEU A 139 -7.09 5.29 0.29
C LEU A 139 -7.18 5.03 -1.23
N LEU A 140 -8.14 5.66 -1.92
CA LEU A 140 -8.30 5.53 -3.36
C LEU A 140 -7.09 6.08 -4.13
N TYR A 141 -6.53 7.23 -3.75
CA TYR A 141 -5.30 7.75 -4.36
C TYR A 141 -4.12 6.81 -4.13
N SER A 142 -4.01 6.24 -2.93
CA SER A 142 -2.97 5.25 -2.62
C SER A 142 -3.10 3.99 -3.48
N TYR A 143 -4.32 3.47 -3.69
CA TYR A 143 -4.56 2.32 -4.56
C TYR A 143 -4.37 2.61 -6.04
N ASN A 144 -4.79 3.80 -6.50
CA ASN A 144 -4.56 4.28 -7.86
C ASN A 144 -3.06 4.38 -8.20
N PHE A 145 -2.21 4.60 -7.20
CA PHE A 145 -0.77 4.58 -7.38
C PHE A 145 -0.18 3.16 -7.23
N TRP A 146 -0.51 2.45 -6.15
CA TRP A 146 0.14 1.18 -5.81
C TRP A 146 -0.29 0.02 -6.71
N SER A 147 -1.59 -0.09 -7.02
CA SER A 147 -2.15 -1.25 -7.73
C SER A 147 -1.60 -1.38 -9.15
N PRO A 148 -1.61 -0.33 -10.00
CA PRO A 148 -1.05 -0.40 -11.35
C PRO A 148 0.44 -0.67 -11.40
N ILE A 149 1.20 -0.31 -10.36
CA ILE A 149 2.65 -0.52 -10.31
C ILE A 149 2.98 -1.97 -9.94
N ILE A 150 2.29 -2.53 -8.94
CA ILE A 150 2.72 -3.78 -8.29
C ILE A 150 1.90 -4.98 -8.72
N LEU A 151 0.58 -4.83 -8.91
CA LEU A 151 -0.34 -5.96 -9.06
C LEU A 151 -0.06 -6.77 -10.32
N VAL A 152 0.21 -6.10 -11.45
CA VAL A 152 0.50 -6.77 -12.72
C VAL A 152 1.83 -7.52 -12.66
N PRO A 153 2.99 -6.90 -12.33
CA PRO A 153 4.24 -7.63 -12.19
C PRO A 153 4.17 -8.79 -11.21
N LEU A 154 3.49 -8.60 -10.07
CA LEU A 154 3.35 -9.64 -9.06
C LEU A 154 2.56 -10.84 -9.61
N THR A 155 1.45 -10.59 -10.29
CA THR A 155 0.64 -11.65 -10.93
C THR A 155 1.46 -12.41 -11.98
N LEU A 156 2.18 -11.69 -12.84
CA LEU A 156 3.02 -12.30 -13.86
C LEU A 156 4.15 -13.15 -13.24
N ALA A 157 4.78 -12.66 -12.17
CA ALA A 157 5.81 -13.39 -11.44
C ALA A 157 5.26 -14.68 -10.80
N ILE A 158 4.07 -14.64 -10.20
CA ILE A 158 3.40 -15.83 -9.62
C ILE A 158 3.07 -16.86 -10.69
N LEU A 159 2.67 -16.42 -11.89
CA LEU A 159 2.44 -17.29 -13.05
C LEU A 159 3.72 -17.85 -13.68
N GLY A 160 4.90 -17.51 -13.15
CA GLY A 160 6.19 -17.97 -13.66
C GLY A 160 6.69 -17.21 -14.90
N LEU A 161 6.03 -16.11 -15.27
CA LEU A 161 6.42 -15.25 -16.39
C LEU A 161 7.51 -14.29 -15.93
N LYS A 162 8.77 -14.72 -16.07
CA LYS A 162 9.93 -13.90 -15.74
C LYS A 162 9.99 -12.69 -16.68
N THR A 163 10.11 -11.50 -16.10
CA THR A 163 10.25 -10.23 -16.84
C THR A 163 11.47 -9.48 -16.34
N ASP A 164 12.25 -8.92 -17.27
CA ASP A 164 13.40 -8.07 -16.91
C ASP A 164 12.98 -6.76 -16.25
N VAL A 165 13.92 -6.17 -15.51
CA VAL A 165 13.77 -4.86 -14.84
C VAL A 165 13.31 -3.77 -15.81
N ARG A 166 13.79 -3.79 -17.07
CA ARG A 166 13.39 -2.80 -18.09
C ARG A 166 11.90 -2.91 -18.42
N HIS A 167 11.39 -4.13 -18.55
CA HIS A 167 9.98 -4.39 -18.83
C HIS A 167 9.10 -4.03 -17.63
N PHE A 168 9.57 -4.33 -16.42
CA PHE A 168 8.93 -3.90 -15.18
C PHE A 168 8.79 -2.38 -15.10
N VAL A 169 9.88 -1.62 -15.32
CA VAL A 169 9.87 -0.15 -15.25
C VAL A 169 8.96 0.43 -16.34
N ALA A 170 9.02 -0.10 -17.57
CA ALA A 170 8.15 0.36 -18.65
C ALA A 170 6.66 0.11 -18.35
N GLY A 171 6.31 -1.06 -17.82
CA GLY A 171 4.94 -1.38 -17.40
C GLY A 171 4.46 -0.54 -16.22
N ALA A 172 5.30 -0.36 -15.20
CA ALA A 172 4.96 0.47 -14.04
C ALA A 172 4.72 1.94 -14.46
N LEU A 173 5.57 2.50 -15.32
CA LEU A 173 5.39 3.85 -15.85
C LEU A 173 4.13 3.95 -16.71
N SER A 174 3.85 2.97 -17.58
CA SER A 174 2.63 2.99 -18.40
C SER A 174 1.37 2.88 -17.55
N GLY A 175 1.40 2.10 -16.47
CA GLY A 175 0.29 1.99 -15.53
C GLY A 175 0.00 3.32 -14.82
N VAL A 176 1.02 3.96 -14.26
CA VAL A 176 0.87 5.26 -13.57
C VAL A 176 0.42 6.36 -14.52
N LEU A 177 1.02 6.42 -15.72
CA LEU A 177 0.61 7.40 -16.74
C LEU A 177 -0.81 7.12 -17.23
N GLY A 178 -1.21 5.86 -17.37
CA GLY A 178 -2.56 5.46 -17.72
C GLY A 178 -3.59 5.98 -16.71
N VAL A 179 -3.33 5.79 -15.41
CA VAL A 179 -4.18 6.37 -14.34
C VAL A 179 -4.20 7.88 -14.40
N ALA A 180 -3.04 8.53 -14.54
CA ALA A 180 -2.95 9.98 -14.55
C ALA A 180 -3.72 10.61 -15.73
N ILE A 181 -3.58 10.04 -16.93
CA ILE A 181 -4.32 10.49 -18.11
C ILE A 181 -5.82 10.27 -17.91
N TRP A 182 -6.23 9.11 -17.42
CA TRP A 182 -7.64 8.81 -17.21
C TRP A 182 -8.31 9.73 -16.18
N ASN A 183 -7.67 9.91 -15.03
CA ASN A 183 -8.25 10.65 -13.92
C ASN A 183 -8.15 12.17 -14.12
N PHE A 184 -7.00 12.67 -14.59
CA PHE A 184 -6.76 14.12 -14.67
C PHE A 184 -7.06 14.73 -16.04
N VAL A 185 -6.78 14.02 -17.14
CA VAL A 185 -6.99 14.56 -18.50
C VAL A 185 -8.39 14.26 -18.99
N LEU A 186 -8.82 12.99 -18.89
CA LEU A 186 -10.13 12.54 -19.36
C LEU A 186 -11.25 12.76 -18.35
N LYS A 187 -10.91 13.15 -17.11
CA LYS A 187 -11.84 13.45 -16.01
C LYS A 187 -12.81 12.30 -15.71
N ASN A 188 -12.28 11.07 -15.63
CA ASN A 188 -13.04 9.86 -15.29
C ASN A 188 -14.29 9.63 -16.16
N PRO A 189 -14.12 9.42 -17.48
CA PRO A 189 -15.25 9.21 -18.37
C PRO A 189 -16.04 7.97 -17.93
N GLY A 190 -17.36 8.13 -17.76
CA GLY A 190 -18.25 7.06 -17.30
C GLY A 190 -18.17 6.73 -15.80
N GLY A 191 -17.48 7.54 -14.99
CA GLY A 191 -17.35 7.30 -13.55
C GLY A 191 -16.44 6.11 -13.18
N LEU A 192 -15.72 5.56 -14.17
CA LEU A 192 -14.77 4.49 -13.95
C LEU A 192 -13.48 5.04 -13.34
N ASP A 193 -13.06 4.45 -12.23
CA ASP A 193 -11.79 4.76 -11.59
C ASP A 193 -10.61 4.34 -12.49
N GLY A 194 -9.65 5.24 -12.69
CA GLY A 194 -8.48 5.02 -13.54
C GLY A 194 -7.62 3.84 -13.13
N LEU A 195 -7.77 3.29 -11.93
CA LEU A 195 -7.08 2.09 -11.47
C LEU A 195 -7.19 0.94 -12.49
N ILE A 196 -8.38 0.70 -13.02
CA ILE A 196 -8.62 -0.39 -13.99
C ILE A 196 -7.80 -0.14 -15.25
N ILE A 197 -7.82 1.10 -15.75
CA ILE A 197 -7.10 1.49 -16.96
C ILE A 197 -5.59 1.40 -16.75
N GLY A 198 -5.08 1.86 -15.60
CA GLY A 198 -3.68 1.72 -15.24
C GLY A 198 -3.23 0.25 -15.21
N LEU A 199 -4.05 -0.65 -14.65
CA LEU A 199 -3.74 -2.08 -14.65
C LEU A 199 -3.64 -2.63 -16.09
N PHE A 200 -4.59 -2.30 -16.97
CA PHE A 200 -4.55 -2.73 -18.36
C PHE A 200 -3.34 -2.14 -19.11
N CYS A 201 -3.02 -0.87 -18.91
CA CYS A 201 -1.85 -0.22 -19.50
C CYS A 201 -0.54 -0.91 -19.09
N ASN A 202 -0.40 -1.24 -17.80
CA ASN A 202 0.78 -1.99 -17.33
C ASN A 202 0.80 -3.39 -17.97
N PHE A 203 -0.31 -4.14 -17.90
CA PHE A 203 -0.41 -5.49 -18.42
C PHE A 203 -0.08 -5.60 -19.91
N ILE A 204 -0.65 -4.72 -20.74
CA ILE A 204 -0.40 -4.71 -22.19
C ILE A 204 1.08 -4.46 -22.48
N VAL A 205 1.69 -3.48 -21.80
CA VAL A 205 3.10 -3.14 -22.01
C VAL A 205 4.01 -4.29 -21.56
N MET A 206 3.83 -4.82 -20.35
CA MET A 206 4.65 -5.93 -19.85
C MET A 206 4.50 -7.19 -20.69
N MET A 207 3.28 -7.56 -21.08
CA MET A 207 3.03 -8.73 -21.91
C MET A 207 3.58 -8.55 -23.32
N GLY A 208 3.41 -7.36 -23.92
CA GLY A 208 3.96 -7.04 -25.23
C GLY A 208 5.48 -7.20 -25.27
N TYR A 209 6.17 -6.67 -24.27
CA TYR A 209 7.62 -6.84 -24.14
C TYR A 209 8.03 -8.29 -23.91
N TYR A 210 7.29 -9.03 -23.09
CA TYR A 210 7.57 -10.45 -22.83
C TYR A 210 7.48 -11.31 -24.11
N LEU A 211 6.44 -11.08 -24.92
CA LEU A 211 6.25 -11.80 -26.19
C LEU A 211 7.33 -11.44 -27.22
N LEU A 212 7.71 -10.17 -27.33
CA LEU A 212 8.79 -9.71 -28.20
C LEU A 212 10.15 -10.29 -27.79
N GLY A 213 10.40 -10.42 -26.49
CA GLY A 213 11.61 -11.07 -25.96
C GLY A 213 11.70 -12.54 -26.37
N ARG A 214 10.62 -13.32 -26.19
CA ARG A 214 10.57 -14.73 -26.60
C ARG A 214 10.76 -14.92 -28.10
N SER A 215 10.21 -14.02 -28.92
CA SER A 215 10.36 -14.08 -30.38
C SER A 215 11.84 -13.94 -30.79
N LYS A 216 12.58 -13.01 -30.18
CA LYS A 216 14.02 -12.84 -30.45
C LYS A 216 14.85 -14.06 -30.02
N GLU A 217 14.58 -14.61 -28.84
CA GLU A 217 15.27 -15.82 -28.36
C GLU A 217 14.99 -17.05 -29.24
N ALA A 218 13.77 -17.18 -29.76
CA ALA A 218 13.40 -18.27 -30.66
C ALA A 218 14.15 -18.19 -32.00
N ILE A 219 14.23 -16.99 -32.59
CA ILE A 219 14.95 -16.74 -33.86
C ILE A 219 16.45 -17.02 -33.71
N GLN A 220 17.02 -16.72 -32.53
CA GLN A 220 18.45 -16.88 -32.27
C GLN A 220 18.85 -18.34 -31.96
N ARG A 221 17.89 -19.21 -31.66
CA ARG A 221 18.09 -20.67 -31.48
C ARG A 221 17.88 -21.47 -32.77
N SER A 222 17.26 -20.88 -33.79
CA SER A 222 17.06 -21.52 -35.10
C SER A 222 18.20 -21.26 -36.10
N HIS A 223 19.20 -20.49 -35.69
CA HIS A 223 20.47 -20.27 -36.41
C HIS A 223 21.61 -20.93 -35.64
#